data_AF-A0A6G1XBM7-F1
#
_entry.id   AF-A0A6G1XBM7-F1
#
_cell.length_a   1.000
_cell.length_b   1.000
_cell.length_c   1.000
_cell.angle_alpha   90.00
_cell.angle_beta   90.00
_cell.angle_gamma   90.00
#
_symmetry.space_group_name_H-M   'P 1'
#
loop_
_entity.id
_entity.type
_entity.pdbx_description
1 polymer ?
#
loop_
_entity_poly.entity_id
_entity_poly.type
_entity_poly.pdbx_seq_one_letter_code
_entity_poly.pdbx_strand_id
1 'polypeptide(L)'
;MEIDALRNQLSIKSKNGVSFLLAATVIWTIITIIFIFPNEVIQKNIFMLWTVGLMFPLAVLMSKLCKAEWKSNDNPLGVLGLYLNLAQLMYFPIIFWAFANSPEQMILFFAVITGAHFYPYGWFYNAKAYYFGAPIMSVLLVVIGWDLPLDYMWVIPLTMVGFLLILSFSLYKDYQRKKEVSEDLEPDEKNVSKEG
;
A
#
# COMPACT_ATOMS: atom_id res chain seq x y z
N MET A 1 14.85 7.67 -22.98
CA MET A 1 14.62 8.11 -21.59
C MET A 1 15.14 7.02 -20.69
N GLU A 2 15.99 7.34 -19.73
CA GLU A 2 16.52 6.37 -18.76
C GLU A 2 15.34 5.85 -17.90
N ILE A 3 15.24 4.53 -17.69
CA ILE A 3 14.12 3.90 -16.97
C ILE A 3 13.93 4.52 -15.58
N ASP A 4 15.02 4.91 -14.92
CA ASP A 4 14.98 5.52 -13.60
C ASP A 4 14.37 6.92 -13.60
N ALA A 5 14.53 7.68 -14.68
CA ALA A 5 13.86 8.97 -14.85
C ALA A 5 12.33 8.79 -14.94
N LEU A 6 11.86 7.78 -15.70
CA LEU A 6 10.44 7.44 -15.77
C LEU A 6 9.87 7.03 -14.41
N ARG A 7 10.60 6.21 -13.66
CA ARG A 7 10.20 5.74 -12.31
C ARG A 7 10.16 6.90 -11.31
N ASN A 8 11.14 7.80 -11.35
CA ASN A 8 11.19 8.98 -10.47
C ASN A 8 10.08 9.98 -10.82
N GLN A 9 9.79 10.22 -12.10
CA GLN A 9 8.67 11.06 -12.53
C GLN A 9 7.34 10.52 -11.98
N LEU A 10 7.13 9.20 -12.10
CA LEU A 10 5.94 8.52 -11.58
C LEU A 10 5.85 8.62 -10.04
N SER A 11 6.98 8.41 -9.36
CA SER A 11 7.14 8.58 -7.91
C SER A 11 6.72 9.97 -7.43
N ILE A 12 7.14 11.04 -8.13
CA ILE A 12 6.79 12.42 -7.77
C ILE A 12 5.30 12.69 -7.99
N LYS A 13 4.77 12.36 -9.18
CA LYS A 13 3.35 12.60 -9.54
C LYS A 13 2.36 11.86 -8.64
N SER A 14 2.65 10.58 -8.36
CA SER A 14 1.80 9.73 -7.52
C SER A 14 2.17 9.80 -6.04
N LYS A 15 3.15 10.63 -5.65
CA LYS A 15 3.66 10.75 -4.27
C LYS A 15 3.99 9.40 -3.66
N ASN A 16 4.72 8.56 -4.40
CA ASN A 16 5.04 7.18 -4.03
C ASN A 16 3.83 6.30 -3.69
N GLY A 17 2.61 6.64 -4.13
CA GLY A 17 1.40 5.90 -3.79
C GLY A 17 0.95 6.07 -2.34
N VAL A 18 1.41 7.10 -1.62
CA VAL A 18 1.04 7.35 -0.21
C VAL A 18 -0.48 7.45 -0.03
N SER A 19 -1.22 8.00 -1.00
CA SER A 19 -2.69 8.05 -0.94
C SER A 19 -3.35 6.67 -0.86
N PHE A 20 -2.80 5.68 -1.59
CA PHE A 20 -3.29 4.30 -1.54
C PHE A 20 -2.94 3.66 -0.20
N LEU A 21 -1.75 3.93 0.35
CA LEU A 21 -1.40 3.42 1.68
C LEU A 21 -2.27 4.01 2.78
N LEU A 22 -2.61 5.30 2.72
CA LEU A 22 -3.53 5.94 3.66
C LEU A 22 -4.96 5.38 3.55
N ALA A 23 -5.43 5.10 2.33
CA ALA A 23 -6.69 4.39 2.13
C ALA A 23 -6.63 2.98 2.76
N ALA A 24 -5.54 2.25 2.54
CA ALA A 24 -5.33 0.93 3.14
C ALA A 24 -5.31 1.03 4.68
N THR A 25 -4.65 2.04 5.26
CA THR A 25 -4.64 2.27 6.72
C THR A 25 -6.06 2.37 7.28
N VAL A 26 -6.96 3.09 6.61
CA VAL A 26 -8.37 3.19 7.02
C VAL A 26 -9.07 1.83 6.93
N ILE A 27 -8.89 1.10 5.82
CA ILE A 27 -9.45 -0.26 5.65
C ILE A 27 -8.96 -1.19 6.76
N TRP A 28 -7.65 -1.23 7.03
CA TRP A 28 -7.05 -2.06 8.08
C TRP A 28 -7.45 -1.64 9.50
N THR A 29 -7.75 -0.36 9.71
CA THR A 29 -8.33 0.14 10.97
C THR A 29 -9.75 -0.40 11.16
N ILE A 30 -10.58 -0.38 10.11
CA ILE A 30 -11.93 -0.97 10.16
C ILE A 30 -11.84 -2.48 10.41
N ILE A 31 -10.92 -3.19 9.74
CA ILE A 31 -10.67 -4.61 9.98
C ILE A 31 -10.24 -4.85 11.44
N THR A 32 -9.37 -4.02 12.00
CA THR A 32 -8.99 -4.12 13.41
C THR A 32 -10.20 -4.02 14.33
N ILE A 33 -11.08 -3.04 14.09
CA ILE A 33 -12.33 -2.86 14.85
C ILE A 33 -13.22 -4.11 14.73
N ILE A 34 -13.41 -4.65 13.53
CA ILE A 34 -14.18 -5.89 13.29
C ILE A 34 -13.65 -7.05 14.14
N PHE A 35 -12.32 -7.20 14.24
CA PHE A 35 -11.70 -8.31 14.96
C PHE A 35 -11.70 -8.13 16.49
N ILE A 36 -11.87 -6.90 17.00
CA ILE A 36 -12.10 -6.62 18.42
C ILE A 36 -13.51 -7.04 18.86
N PHE A 37 -14.52 -6.90 18.00
CA PHE A 37 -15.89 -7.29 18.35
C PHE A 37 -16.01 -8.80 18.60
N PRO A 38 -16.86 -9.24 19.55
CA PRO A 38 -17.02 -10.65 19.94
C PRO A 38 -17.93 -11.43 18.96
N ASN A 39 -17.62 -11.35 17.66
CA ASN A 39 -18.30 -12.12 16.61
C ASN A 39 -17.55 -13.42 16.31
N GLU A 40 -18.23 -14.38 15.68
CA GLU A 40 -17.60 -15.61 15.20
C GLU A 40 -16.53 -15.30 14.13
N VAL A 41 -15.47 -16.12 14.07
CA VAL A 41 -14.34 -15.95 13.14
C VAL A 41 -14.81 -15.87 11.69
N ILE A 42 -15.79 -16.70 11.30
CA ILE A 42 -16.38 -16.68 9.96
C ILE A 42 -17.02 -15.33 9.63
N GLN A 43 -17.79 -14.77 10.56
CA GLN A 43 -18.43 -13.47 10.38
C GLN A 43 -17.40 -12.34 10.27
N LYS A 44 -16.35 -12.37 11.12
CA LYS A 44 -15.23 -11.43 11.05
C LYS A 44 -14.56 -11.45 9.67
N ASN A 45 -14.33 -12.64 9.13
CA ASN A 45 -13.74 -12.82 7.80
C ASN A 45 -14.63 -12.32 6.66
N ILE A 46 -15.95 -12.54 6.73
CA ILE A 46 -16.90 -12.00 5.75
C ILE A 46 -16.88 -10.46 5.77
N PHE A 47 -16.96 -9.85 6.96
CA PHE A 47 -16.93 -8.40 7.10
C PHE A 47 -15.59 -7.79 6.65
N MET A 48 -14.48 -8.48 6.89
CA MET A 48 -13.17 -8.11 6.34
C MET A 48 -13.22 -8.02 4.81
N LEU A 49 -13.70 -9.07 4.13
CA LEU A 49 -13.78 -9.10 2.66
C LEU A 49 -14.69 -8.00 2.10
N TRP A 50 -15.84 -7.74 2.74
CA TRP A 50 -16.71 -6.63 2.35
C TRP A 50 -16.02 -5.28 2.47
N THR A 51 -15.26 -5.08 3.55
CA THR A 51 -14.52 -3.84 3.79
C THR A 51 -13.45 -3.62 2.71
N VAL A 52 -12.77 -4.67 2.27
CA VAL A 52 -11.76 -4.61 1.20
C VAL A 52 -12.37 -4.15 -0.14
N GLY A 53 -13.65 -4.42 -0.39
CA GLY A 53 -14.38 -3.90 -1.56
C GLY A 53 -14.40 -2.36 -1.65
N LEU A 54 -14.23 -1.66 -0.53
CA LEU A 54 -14.17 -0.19 -0.47
C LEU A 54 -12.79 0.38 -0.82
N MET A 55 -11.78 -0.47 -1.01
CA MET A 55 -10.39 -0.06 -1.17
C MET A 55 -10.19 0.90 -2.35
N PHE A 56 -10.71 0.55 -3.53
CA PHE A 56 -10.51 1.37 -4.73
C PHE A 56 -11.20 2.74 -4.65
N PRO A 57 -12.51 2.84 -4.29
CA PRO A 57 -13.16 4.15 -4.07
C PRO A 57 -12.40 5.02 -3.06
N LEU A 58 -11.92 4.43 -1.97
CA LEU A 58 -11.21 5.17 -0.93
C LEU A 58 -9.83 5.63 -1.39
N ALA A 59 -9.11 4.82 -2.17
CA ALA A 59 -7.83 5.21 -2.76
C ALA A 59 -7.97 6.38 -3.73
N VAL A 60 -9.03 6.41 -4.55
CA VAL A 60 -9.33 7.55 -5.43
C VAL A 60 -9.65 8.80 -4.61
N LEU A 61 -10.46 8.67 -3.56
CA LEU A 61 -10.77 9.79 -2.65
C LEU A 61 -9.50 10.34 -1.99
N MET A 62 -8.67 9.48 -1.40
CA MET A 62 -7.41 9.87 -0.76
C MET A 62 -6.43 10.48 -1.76
N SER A 63 -6.40 10.02 -3.00
CA SER A 63 -5.52 10.61 -4.03
C SER A 63 -5.93 12.04 -4.35
N LYS A 64 -7.23 12.34 -4.39
CA LYS A 64 -7.73 13.73 -4.52
C LYS A 64 -7.34 14.58 -3.31
N LEU A 65 -7.53 14.07 -2.09
CA LEU A 65 -7.17 14.78 -0.85
C LEU A 65 -5.67 15.07 -0.76
N CYS A 66 -4.84 14.10 -1.13
CA CYS A 66 -3.39 14.23 -1.15
C CYS A 66 -2.86 14.99 -2.36
N LYS A 67 -3.70 15.42 -3.33
CA LYS A 67 -3.27 15.98 -4.61
C LYS A 67 -2.22 15.10 -5.30
N ALA A 68 -2.48 13.79 -5.35
CA ALA A 68 -1.62 12.80 -6.00
C ALA A 68 -2.32 12.28 -7.26
N GLU A 69 -1.55 12.08 -8.32
CA GLU A 69 -2.05 11.42 -9.52
C GLU A 69 -2.15 9.92 -9.28
N TRP A 70 -3.38 9.40 -9.22
CA TRP A 70 -3.60 7.95 -9.12
C TRP A 70 -3.49 7.24 -10.48
N LYS A 71 -3.55 7.99 -11.58
CA LYS A 71 -3.38 7.50 -12.95
C LYS A 71 -2.52 8.49 -13.73
N SER A 72 -1.30 8.10 -14.09
CA SER A 72 -0.41 8.87 -14.97
C SER A 72 -0.50 8.29 -16.39
N ASN A 73 -1.21 8.99 -17.27
CA ASN A 73 -1.39 8.55 -18.67
C ASN A 73 -0.22 8.99 -19.57
N ASP A 74 0.56 9.96 -19.11
CA ASP A 74 1.69 10.55 -19.84
C ASP A 74 3.02 9.88 -19.52
N ASN A 75 3.01 8.90 -18.61
CA ASN A 75 4.15 8.04 -18.32
C ASN A 75 3.86 6.61 -18.81
N PRO A 76 4.69 6.01 -19.69
CA PRO A 76 4.46 4.67 -20.24
C PRO A 76 4.44 3.56 -19.16
N LEU A 77 5.05 3.79 -17.99
CA LEU A 77 5.00 2.85 -16.86
C LEU A 77 3.71 2.98 -16.05
N GLY A 78 2.91 4.04 -16.21
CA GLY A 78 1.74 4.32 -15.37
C GLY A 78 0.71 3.18 -15.33
N VAL A 79 0.52 2.48 -16.45
CA VAL A 79 -0.40 1.32 -16.53
C VAL A 79 0.04 0.15 -15.64
N LEU A 80 1.34 0.01 -15.38
CA LEU A 80 1.87 -1.10 -14.59
C LEU A 80 1.37 -1.03 -13.14
N GLY A 81 1.10 0.17 -12.60
CA GLY A 81 0.52 0.31 -11.27
C GLY A 81 -0.85 -0.39 -11.13
N LEU A 82 -1.66 -0.41 -12.20
CA LEU A 82 -2.91 -1.16 -12.22
C LEU A 82 -2.66 -2.66 -12.19
N TYR A 83 -1.75 -3.17 -13.04
CA TYR A 83 -1.42 -4.60 -13.08
C TYR A 83 -0.85 -5.09 -11.75
N LEU A 84 0.01 -4.30 -11.11
CA LEU A 84 0.52 -4.62 -9.78
C LEU A 84 -0.64 -4.76 -8.79
N ASN A 85 -1.55 -3.78 -8.72
CA ASN A 85 -2.73 -3.87 -7.85
C ASN A 85 -3.62 -5.07 -8.16
N LEU A 86 -3.80 -5.44 -9.43
CA LEU A 86 -4.60 -6.61 -9.82
C LEU A 86 -3.90 -7.93 -9.48
N ALA A 87 -2.56 -7.97 -9.49
CA ALA A 87 -1.80 -9.18 -9.19
C ALA A 87 -2.08 -9.73 -7.78
N GLN A 88 -2.41 -8.87 -6.81
CA GLN A 88 -2.78 -9.33 -5.47
C GLN A 88 -4.06 -10.18 -5.45
N LEU A 89 -4.97 -9.97 -6.42
CA LEU A 89 -6.21 -10.75 -6.54
C LEU A 89 -5.93 -12.20 -6.92
N MET A 90 -4.77 -12.50 -7.51
CA MET A 90 -4.37 -13.87 -7.85
C MET A 90 -4.12 -14.74 -6.62
N TYR A 91 -4.01 -14.14 -5.44
CA TYR A 91 -3.91 -14.85 -4.16
C TYR A 91 -5.28 -15.11 -3.51
N PHE A 92 -6.39 -14.64 -4.08
CA PHE A 92 -7.71 -14.93 -3.51
C PHE A 92 -8.06 -16.42 -3.44
N PRO A 93 -7.61 -17.30 -4.36
CA PRO A 93 -7.80 -18.75 -4.21
C PRO A 93 -7.25 -19.30 -2.88
N ILE A 94 -6.06 -18.87 -2.43
CA ILE A 94 -5.52 -19.31 -1.14
C ILE A 94 -6.27 -18.69 0.05
N ILE A 95 -6.78 -17.46 -0.11
CA ILE A 95 -7.65 -16.82 0.90
C ILE A 95 -8.96 -17.58 1.05
N PHE A 96 -9.62 -17.98 -0.05
CA PHE A 96 -10.85 -18.76 0.01
C PHE A 96 -10.62 -20.19 0.52
N TRP A 97 -9.48 -20.79 0.19
CA TRP A 97 -9.09 -22.07 0.78
C TRP A 97 -8.94 -21.96 2.32
N ALA A 98 -8.26 -20.90 2.79
CA ALA A 98 -8.11 -20.65 4.22
C ALA A 98 -9.45 -20.34 4.88
N PHE A 99 -10.33 -19.57 4.25
CA PHE A 99 -11.68 -19.34 4.75
C PHE A 99 -12.46 -20.64 5.00
N ALA A 100 -12.32 -21.62 4.10
CA ALA A 100 -13.04 -22.89 4.19
C ALA A 100 -12.40 -23.91 5.16
N ASN A 101 -11.07 -23.94 5.27
CA ASN A 101 -10.35 -25.00 5.97
C ASN A 101 -9.59 -24.54 7.23
N SER A 102 -9.30 -23.25 7.36
CA SER A 102 -8.52 -22.67 8.46
C SER A 102 -8.92 -21.19 8.66
N PRO A 103 -10.19 -20.91 8.97
CA PRO A 103 -10.72 -19.54 9.00
C PRO A 103 -9.99 -18.64 10.02
N GLU A 104 -9.42 -19.22 11.07
CA GLU A 104 -8.59 -18.54 12.06
C GLU A 104 -7.32 -17.95 11.43
N GLN A 105 -6.76 -18.60 10.40
CA GLN A 105 -5.51 -18.18 9.77
C GLN A 105 -5.72 -17.22 8.59
N MET A 106 -6.96 -17.01 8.17
CA MET A 106 -7.26 -16.19 6.99
C MET A 106 -6.75 -14.75 7.14
N ILE A 107 -6.94 -14.11 8.31
CA ILE A 107 -6.46 -12.74 8.56
C ILE A 107 -4.94 -12.64 8.47
N LEU A 108 -4.22 -13.67 8.92
CA LEU A 108 -2.77 -13.74 8.84
C LEU A 108 -2.31 -13.84 7.38
N PHE A 109 -2.88 -14.77 6.61
CA PHE A 109 -2.55 -14.90 5.19
C PHE A 109 -2.85 -13.62 4.42
N PHE A 110 -4.00 -13.01 4.69
CA PHE A 110 -4.40 -11.76 4.05
C PHE A 110 -3.42 -10.61 4.36
N ALA A 111 -2.96 -10.51 5.61
CA ALA A 111 -1.97 -9.50 6.01
C ALA A 111 -0.60 -9.76 5.36
N VAL A 112 -0.14 -11.02 5.31
CA VAL A 112 1.14 -11.40 4.70
C VAL A 112 1.16 -11.12 3.19
N ILE A 113 0.09 -11.49 2.48
CA ILE A 113 -0.08 -11.22 1.04
C ILE A 113 -0.05 -9.70 0.80
N THR A 114 -0.76 -8.92 1.63
CA THR A 114 -0.78 -7.46 1.51
C THR A 114 0.59 -6.85 1.75
N GLY A 115 1.31 -7.29 2.79
CA GLY A 115 2.67 -6.83 3.06
C GLY A 115 3.64 -7.16 1.92
N ALA A 116 3.60 -8.38 1.40
CA ALA A 116 4.45 -8.85 0.31
C ALA A 116 4.17 -8.11 -1.00
N HIS A 117 2.89 -7.78 -1.26
CA HIS A 117 2.45 -7.05 -2.44
C HIS A 117 3.14 -5.69 -2.61
N PHE A 118 3.65 -5.10 -1.54
CA PHE A 118 4.37 -3.83 -1.59
C PHE A 118 5.79 -3.93 -2.19
N TYR A 119 6.40 -5.11 -2.25
CA TYR A 119 7.76 -5.30 -2.76
C TYR A 119 7.99 -4.75 -4.19
N PRO A 120 7.17 -5.10 -5.21
CA PRO A 120 7.35 -4.58 -6.57
C PRO A 120 7.24 -3.05 -6.66
N TYR A 121 6.60 -2.38 -5.69
CA TYR A 121 6.54 -0.92 -5.68
C TYR A 121 7.88 -0.25 -5.38
N GLY A 122 8.83 -0.98 -4.77
CA GLY A 122 10.20 -0.50 -4.64
C GLY A 122 10.86 -0.31 -5.99
N TRP A 123 10.57 -1.20 -6.93
CA TRP A 123 10.97 -1.00 -8.32
C TRP A 123 10.11 0.09 -8.94
N PHE A 124 8.78 -0.05 -8.93
CA PHE A 124 7.87 0.87 -9.62
C PHE A 124 8.11 2.36 -9.33
N TYR A 125 8.30 2.72 -8.05
CA TYR A 125 8.52 4.10 -7.63
C TYR A 125 9.99 4.43 -7.33
N ASN A 126 10.92 3.51 -7.59
CA ASN A 126 12.33 3.65 -7.22
C ASN A 126 12.52 4.05 -5.75
N ALA A 127 11.82 3.38 -4.84
CA ALA A 127 11.71 3.77 -3.44
C ALA A 127 12.15 2.62 -2.52
N LYS A 128 13.30 2.78 -1.88
CA LYS A 128 13.94 1.73 -1.05
C LYS A 128 13.07 1.24 0.11
N ALA A 129 12.22 2.12 0.67
CA ALA A 129 11.35 1.78 1.80
C ALA A 129 10.43 0.59 1.50
N TYR A 130 10.00 0.42 0.25
CA TYR A 130 9.20 -0.74 -0.16
C TYR A 130 10.00 -2.05 -0.16
N TYR A 131 11.24 -2.04 -0.66
CA TYR A 131 12.08 -3.24 -0.72
C TYR A 131 12.39 -3.81 0.66
N PHE A 132 12.60 -2.95 1.65
CA PHE A 132 12.83 -3.39 3.03
C PHE A 132 11.52 -3.62 3.78
N GLY A 133 10.55 -2.73 3.62
CA GLY A 133 9.27 -2.78 4.33
C GLY A 133 8.48 -4.05 4.03
N ALA A 134 8.34 -4.43 2.76
CA ALA A 134 7.54 -5.59 2.37
C ALA A 134 7.98 -6.92 3.03
N PRO A 135 9.26 -7.36 2.94
CA PRO A 135 9.70 -8.59 3.59
C PRO A 135 9.64 -8.49 5.12
N ILE A 136 9.96 -7.33 5.70
CA ILE A 136 9.85 -7.11 7.15
C ILE A 136 8.40 -7.31 7.61
N MET A 137 7.43 -6.69 6.91
CA MET A 137 6.01 -6.84 7.21
C MET A 137 5.58 -8.30 7.14
N SER A 138 5.90 -8.99 6.03
CA SER A 138 5.51 -10.39 5.84
C SER A 138 6.08 -11.31 6.93
N VAL A 139 7.36 -11.17 7.27
CA VAL A 139 8.01 -12.01 8.30
C VAL A 139 7.46 -11.68 9.70
N LEU A 140 7.37 -10.39 10.06
CA LEU A 140 6.92 -10.00 11.38
C LEU A 140 5.45 -10.35 11.63
N LEU A 141 4.58 -10.25 10.62
CA LEU A 141 3.19 -10.68 10.73
C LEU A 141 3.08 -12.18 11.02
N VAL A 142 3.90 -13.01 10.37
CA VAL A 142 3.97 -14.46 10.66
C VAL A 142 4.45 -14.71 12.09
N VAL A 143 5.50 -14.03 12.54
CA VAL A 143 6.02 -14.17 13.91
C VAL A 143 4.96 -13.78 14.95
N ILE A 144 4.25 -12.67 14.72
CA ILE A 144 3.20 -12.18 15.63
C ILE A 144 1.97 -13.10 15.61
N GLY A 145 1.59 -13.63 14.45
CA GLY A 145 0.40 -14.44 14.27
C GLY A 145 0.59 -15.94 14.51
N TRP A 146 1.82 -16.41 14.78
CA TRP A 146 2.17 -17.84 14.75
C TRP A 146 1.34 -18.72 15.69
N ASP A 147 1.12 -18.25 16.92
CA ASP A 147 0.36 -18.95 17.97
C ASP A 147 -0.54 -17.96 18.72
N LEU A 148 -1.18 -17.07 17.96
CA LEU A 148 -1.99 -15.98 18.51
C LEU A 148 -3.38 -16.52 18.91
N PRO A 149 -3.81 -16.37 20.18
CA PRO A 149 -5.13 -16.83 20.59
C PRO A 149 -6.25 -16.09 19.86
N LEU A 150 -7.43 -16.73 19.73
CA LEU A 150 -8.57 -16.20 18.98
C LEU A 150 -9.03 -14.82 19.47
N ASP A 151 -8.97 -14.57 20.77
CA ASP A 151 -9.35 -13.28 21.38
C ASP A 151 -8.40 -12.14 21.01
N TYR A 152 -7.18 -12.45 20.55
CA TYR A 152 -6.15 -11.48 20.21
C TYR A 152 -5.91 -11.33 18.71
N MET A 153 -6.72 -11.96 17.85
CA MET A 153 -6.55 -11.90 16.39
C MET A 153 -6.53 -10.48 15.81
N TRP A 154 -7.12 -9.49 16.50
CA TRP A 154 -7.07 -8.07 16.14
C TRP A 154 -5.66 -7.46 16.17
N VAL A 155 -4.69 -8.09 16.84
CA VAL A 155 -3.30 -7.65 16.87
C VAL A 155 -2.68 -7.70 15.47
N ILE A 156 -3.07 -8.65 14.62
CA ILE A 156 -2.58 -8.77 13.23
C ILE A 156 -2.95 -7.53 12.40
N PRO A 157 -4.24 -7.18 12.21
CA PRO A 157 -4.62 -5.99 11.46
C PRO A 157 -4.14 -4.68 12.13
N LEU A 158 -4.05 -4.62 13.46
CA LEU A 158 -3.50 -3.45 14.14
C LEU A 158 -2.00 -3.27 13.82
N THR A 159 -1.24 -4.36 13.83
CA THR A 159 0.17 -4.34 13.44
C THR A 159 0.32 -3.85 12.00
N MET A 160 -0.57 -4.31 11.10
CA MET A 160 -0.60 -3.85 9.72
C MET A 160 -0.87 -2.34 9.60
N VAL A 161 -1.78 -1.78 10.41
CA VAL A 161 -1.99 -0.32 10.52
C VAL A 161 -0.68 0.40 10.88
N GLY A 162 0.03 -0.09 11.89
CA GLY A 162 1.31 0.48 12.30
C GLY A 162 2.35 0.46 11.17
N PHE A 163 2.48 -0.67 10.48
CA PHE A 163 3.36 -0.82 9.33
C PHE A 163 3.01 0.11 8.17
N LEU A 164 1.72 0.25 7.85
CA LEU A 164 1.26 1.14 6.78
C LEU A 164 1.56 2.60 7.10
N LEU A 165 1.40 3.03 8.35
CA LEU A 165 1.75 4.39 8.78
C LEU A 165 3.26 4.66 8.68
N ILE A 166 4.09 3.72 9.14
CA ILE A 166 5.55 3.82 9.06
C ILE A 166 6.02 3.88 7.60
N LEU A 167 5.47 3.01 6.75
CA LEU A 167 5.78 2.97 5.33
C LEU A 167 5.34 4.27 4.63
N SER A 168 4.11 4.73 4.90
CA SER A 168 3.57 5.98 4.35
C SER A 168 4.46 7.18 4.69
N PHE A 169 4.88 7.30 5.95
CA PHE A 169 5.77 8.36 6.39
C PHE A 169 7.15 8.30 5.70
N SER A 170 7.72 7.10 5.60
CA SER A 170 9.02 6.88 4.95
C SER A 170 8.98 7.24 3.46
N LEU A 171 7.90 6.86 2.78
CA LEU A 171 7.69 7.16 1.37
C LEU A 171 7.37 8.62 1.10
N TYR A 172 6.66 9.28 2.02
CA TYR A 172 6.44 10.72 1.93
C TYR A 172 7.76 11.49 2.01
N LYS A 173 8.66 11.11 2.92
CA LYS A 173 10.01 11.69 2.99
C LYS A 173 10.83 11.43 1.71
N ASP A 174 10.79 10.20 1.19
CA ASP A 174 11.47 9.86 -0.06
C ASP A 174 10.94 10.67 -1.26
N TYR A 175 9.62 10.87 -1.32
CA TYR A 175 8.97 11.71 -2.32
C TYR A 175 9.46 13.16 -2.25
N GLN A 176 9.48 13.76 -1.05
CA GLN A 176 9.91 15.16 -0.87
C GLN A 176 11.35 15.35 -1.34
N ARG A 177 12.25 14.44 -0.94
CA ARG A 177 13.65 14.45 -1.41
C ARG A 177 13.76 14.37 -2.93
N LYS A 178 13.01 13.47 -3.58
CA LYS A 178 13.03 13.35 -5.05
C LYS A 178 12.52 14.61 -5.74
N LYS A 179 11.51 15.24 -5.16
CA LYS A 179 10.95 16.49 -5.66
C LYS A 179 11.97 17.63 -5.56
N GLU A 180 12.61 17.81 -4.42
CA GLU A 180 13.66 18.83 -4.21
C GLU A 180 14.79 18.67 -5.25
N VAL A 181 15.32 17.45 -5.41
CA VAL A 181 16.39 17.17 -6.40
C VAL A 181 15.92 17.46 -7.83
N SER A 182 14.66 17.21 -8.18
CA SER A 182 14.15 17.54 -9.52
C SER A 182 14.00 19.05 -9.75
N GLU A 183 13.61 19.81 -8.73
CA GLU A 183 13.48 21.27 -8.81
C GLU A 183 14.86 21.95 -8.92
N ASP A 184 15.88 21.40 -8.24
CA ASP A 184 17.28 21.87 -8.34
C ASP A 184 17.93 21.61 -9.71
N LEU A 185 17.39 20.66 -10.49
CA LEU A 185 17.86 20.35 -11.85
C LEU A 185 17.16 21.17 -12.95
N GLU A 186 16.07 21.88 -12.62
CA GLU A 186 15.35 22.79 -13.51
C GLU A 186 15.35 24.29 -13.05
N PRO A 187 16.45 24.92 -12.57
CA PRO A 187 16.37 26.28 -12.04
C PRO A 187 16.12 27.38 -13.09
N ASP A 188 16.47 27.15 -14.37
CA ASP A 188 16.77 28.25 -15.31
C ASP A 188 15.76 28.53 -16.45
N GLU A 189 14.71 27.73 -16.65
CA GLU A 189 13.77 28.05 -17.75
C GLU A 189 12.75 29.16 -17.41
N LYS A 190 12.58 29.53 -16.14
CA LYS A 190 11.60 30.56 -15.73
C LYS A 190 12.14 31.99 -15.64
N ASN A 191 13.46 32.18 -15.69
CA ASN A 191 14.07 33.52 -15.63
C ASN A 191 14.47 34.09 -17.00
N VAL A 192 14.59 33.25 -18.03
CA VAL A 192 14.97 33.73 -19.39
C VAL A 192 13.78 34.36 -20.14
N SER A 193 12.53 34.07 -19.78
CA SER A 193 11.35 34.65 -20.46
C SER A 193 10.92 36.04 -19.97
N LYS A 194 11.74 36.71 -19.14
CA LYS A 194 11.44 38.07 -18.62
C LYS A 194 12.40 39.16 -19.13
N GLU A 195 13.38 38.81 -19.97
CA GLU A 195 14.32 39.79 -20.55
C GLU A 195 14.28 39.84 -22.10
N GLY A 196 13.17 39.41 -22.72
CA GLY A 196 12.94 39.50 -24.17
C GLY A 196 11.87 40.51 -24.57
#